data_AF-A0A6M0F3S7-F1
#
_entry.id   AF-A0A6M0F3S7-F1
#
_cell.length_a   1.000
_cell.length_b   1.000
_cell.length_c   1.000
_cell.angle_alpha   90.00
_cell.angle_beta   90.00
_cell.angle_gamma   90.00
#
_symmetry.space_group_name_H-M   'P 1'
#
loop_
_entity.id
_entity.type
_entity.pdbx_description
1 polymer ?
#
loop_
_entity_poly.entity_id
_entity_poly.type
_entity_poly.pdbx_seq_one_letter_code
_entity_poly.pdbx_strand_id
1 'polypeptide(L)'
;IAPGVPVMQLIPICAHSLASRALVFADNEHVTIYAANPDRLAMVVDGNAGCYIAPNDVIRVERSPHSAKFIRLRPPEFFQVLREKLGWGLPHIAKPTSVELP
;
A
#
# COMPACT_ATOMS: atom_id res chain seq x y z
N ILE A 1 -0.65 -9.00 0.82
CA ILE A 1 -1.34 -9.07 2.14
C ILE A 1 -2.82 -9.23 1.86
N ALA A 2 -3.50 -10.21 2.46
CA ALA A 2 -4.94 -10.39 2.25
C ALA A 2 -5.72 -9.28 3.00
N PRO A 3 -6.86 -8.77 2.48
CA PRO A 3 -7.54 -7.58 3.03
C PRO A 3 -8.01 -7.67 4.48
N GLY A 4 -8.19 -8.88 5.02
CA GLY A 4 -8.65 -9.10 6.40
C GLY A 4 -7.51 -9.22 7.43
N VAL A 5 -6.25 -9.06 7.02
CA VAL A 5 -5.10 -9.19 7.91
C VAL A 5 -4.73 -7.81 8.47
N PRO A 6 -4.87 -7.58 9.80
CA PRO A 6 -4.65 -6.27 10.42
C PRO A 6 -3.15 -6.00 10.61
N VAL A 7 -2.49 -5.55 9.54
CA VAL A 7 -1.06 -5.24 9.53
C VAL A 7 -0.79 -3.94 8.78
N MET A 8 0.30 -3.27 9.15
CA MET A 8 0.93 -2.23 8.34
C MET A 8 2.15 -2.80 7.61
N GLN A 9 2.40 -2.28 6.40
CA GLN A 9 3.54 -2.65 5.58
C GLN A 9 4.33 -1.40 5.17
N LEU A 10 5.64 -1.42 5.39
CA LEU A 10 6.57 -0.38 4.95
C LEU A 10 7.50 -0.96 3.87
N ILE A 11 7.49 -0.38 2.68
CA ILE A 11 8.34 -0.78 1.55
C ILE A 11 9.18 0.43 1.12
N PRO A 12 10.51 0.38 1.30
CA PRO A 12 11.39 1.38 0.72
C PRO A 12 11.36 1.32 -0.81
N ILE A 13 11.21 2.47 -1.47
CA ILE A 13 11.23 2.57 -2.94
C ILE A 13 12.68 2.88 -3.37
N CYS A 14 13.25 2.02 -4.23
CA CYS A 14 14.60 2.18 -4.80
C CYS A 14 15.69 2.50 -3.76
N ALA A 15 15.64 1.87 -2.58
CA ALA A 15 16.58 2.15 -1.52
C ALA A 15 18.01 1.69 -1.87
N HIS A 16 18.99 2.56 -1.60
CA HIS A 16 20.42 2.29 -1.86
C HIS A 16 21.06 1.32 -0.85
N SER A 17 20.41 1.09 0.30
CA SER A 17 20.91 0.13 1.30
C SER A 17 20.59 -1.31 0.89
N LEU A 18 21.62 -2.16 0.83
CA LEU A 18 21.50 -3.60 0.54
C LEU A 18 20.68 -4.37 1.59
N ALA A 19 20.55 -3.81 2.80
CA ALA A 19 19.76 -4.37 3.89
C ALA A 19 18.27 -3.97 3.84
N SER A 20 17.87 -3.11 2.89
CA SER A 20 16.48 -2.65 2.77
C SER A 20 15.56 -3.81 2.41
N ARG A 21 14.57 -4.08 3.25
CA ARG A 21 13.53 -5.10 3.03
C ARG A 21 12.17 -4.51 3.35
N ALA A 22 11.13 -5.10 2.77
CA ALA A 22 9.77 -4.80 3.20
C ALA A 22 9.60 -5.24 4.66
N LEU A 23 9.02 -4.37 5.47
CA LEU A 23 8.68 -4.66 6.86
C LEU A 23 7.16 -4.81 6.97
N VAL A 24 6.72 -5.81 7.72
CA VAL A 24 5.30 -6.05 8.04
C VAL A 24 5.19 -6.16 9.55
N PHE A 25 4.32 -5.35 10.15
CA PHE A 25 4.14 -5.24 11.60
C PHE A 25 2.67 -5.01 11.92
N ALA A 26 2.31 -5.13 13.20
CA ALA A 26 0.92 -5.00 13.63
C ALA A 26 0.38 -3.58 13.36
N ASP A 27 -0.90 -3.48 13.00
CA ASP A 27 -1.51 -2.19 12.64
C ASP A 27 -1.76 -1.24 13.82
N ASN A 28 -1.53 -1.70 15.05
CA ASN A 28 -1.58 -0.89 16.26
C ASN A 28 -0.24 -0.22 16.61
N GLU A 29 0.84 -0.54 15.90
CA GLU A 29 2.15 0.08 16.09
C GLU A 29 2.20 1.43 15.38
N HIS A 30 2.90 2.39 15.99
CA HIS A 30 3.09 3.71 15.39
C HIS A 30 4.38 3.74 14.57
N VAL A 31 4.32 4.33 13.38
CA VAL A 31 5.49 4.54 12.53
C VAL A 31 5.84 6.01 12.56
N THR A 32 7.09 6.33 12.89
CA THR A 32 7.61 7.69 12.79
C THR A 32 8.69 7.76 11.72
N ILE A 33 8.53 8.69 10.78
CA ILE A 33 9.46 8.90 9.67
C ILE A 33 10.01 10.32 9.77
N TYR A 34 11.33 10.41 9.64
CA TYR A 34 12.08 11.66 9.64
C TYR A 34 12.70 11.87 8.26
N ALA A 35 12.77 13.12 7.82
CA ALA A 35 13.54 13.47 6.63
C ALA A 35 15.04 13.22 6.91
N ALA A 36 15.70 12.50 6.01
CA ALA A 36 17.14 12.26 6.12
C ALA A 36 17.99 13.44 5.62
N ASN A 37 17.38 14.32 4.82
CA ASN A 37 18.01 15.43 4.11
C ASN A 37 17.10 16.67 4.15
N PRO A 38 17.67 17.88 4.04
CA PRO A 38 16.94 19.14 4.17
C PRO A 38 16.12 19.52 2.93
N ASP A 39 16.03 18.62 1.96
CA ASP A 39 15.26 18.86 0.74
C ASP A 39 13.76 18.82 1.05
N ARG A 40 12.98 19.64 0.34
CA ARG A 40 11.52 19.60 0.44
C ARG A 40 11.02 18.26 -0.10
N LEU A 41 10.30 17.51 0.73
CA LEU A 41 9.65 16.26 0.32
C LEU A 41 8.18 16.50 0.01
N ALA A 42 7.56 15.56 -0.70
CA ALA A 42 6.13 15.54 -0.96
C ALA A 42 5.54 14.24 -0.42
N MET A 43 4.41 14.35 0.29
CA MET A 43 3.61 13.24 0.75
C MET A 43 2.40 13.08 -0.17
N VAL A 44 2.16 11.84 -0.60
CA VAL A 44 1.01 11.44 -1.42
C VAL A 44 0.23 10.42 -0.62
N VAL A 45 -1.09 10.60 -0.52
CA VAL A 45 -1.99 9.70 0.21
C VAL A 45 -3.04 9.18 -0.76
N ASP A 46 -3.17 7.85 -0.85
CA ASP A 46 -4.08 7.17 -1.78
C ASP A 46 -3.96 7.61 -3.25
N GLY A 47 -2.74 8.00 -3.67
CA GLY A 47 -2.46 8.46 -5.03
C GLY A 47 -2.88 9.91 -5.31
N ASN A 48 -3.49 10.59 -4.34
CA ASN A 48 -3.82 12.02 -4.43
C ASN A 48 -2.73 12.88 -3.79
N ALA A 49 -2.55 14.09 -4.32
CA ALA A 49 -1.61 15.07 -3.76
C ALA A 49 -1.96 15.34 -2.29
N GLY A 50 -1.04 14.97 -1.39
CA GLY A 50 -1.18 15.21 0.04
C GLY A 50 -0.66 16.61 0.36
N CYS A 51 0.58 16.69 0.86
CA CYS A 51 1.20 17.96 1.25
C CYS A 51 2.71 17.93 1.04
N TYR A 52 3.35 19.09 1.13
CA TYR A 52 4.80 19.17 1.25
C TYR A 52 5.22 18.89 2.70
N ILE A 53 6.40 18.31 2.86
CA ILE A 53 7.03 18.03 4.16
C ILE A 53 8.30 18.85 4.24
N ALA A 54 8.40 19.69 5.26
CA ALA A 54 9.58 20.49 5.55
C ALA A 54 10.64 19.66 6.33
N PRO A 55 11.91 20.08 6.34
CA PRO A 55 13.00 19.31 6.98
C PRO A 55 12.80 18.99 8.47
N ASN A 56 12.06 19.84 9.19
CA ASN A 56 11.81 19.68 10.62
C ASN A 56 10.47 18.99 10.93
N ASP A 57 9.71 18.63 9.91
CA ASP A 57 8.44 17.94 10.09
C ASP A 57 8.69 16.47 10.45
N VAL A 58 7.79 15.92 11.25
CA VAL A 58 7.80 14.52 11.65
C VAL A 58 6.54 13.85 11.15
N ILE A 59 6.69 12.86 10.29
CA ILE A 59 5.57 12.11 9.77
C ILE A 59 5.25 10.98 10.75
N ARG A 60 4.01 10.94 11.24
CA ARG A 60 3.50 9.86 12.09
C ARG A 60 2.39 9.15 11.36
N VAL A 61 2.52 7.83 11.24
CA VAL A 61 1.52 6.95 10.64
C VAL A 61 1.00 6.02 11.72
N GLU A 62 -0.31 6.00 11.88
CA GLU A 62 -1.01 5.15 12.82
C GLU A 62 -2.35 4.71 12.24
N ARG A 63 -2.91 3.63 12.79
CA ARG A 63 -4.24 3.19 12.39
C ARG A 63 -5.29 4.22 12.78
N SER A 64 -6.08 4.65 11.80
CA SER A 64 -7.21 5.56 12.01
C SER A 64 -8.29 4.91 12.90
N PRO A 65 -8.94 5.68 13.80
CA PRO A 65 -10.12 5.21 14.53
C PRO A 65 -11.33 4.98 13.60
N HIS A 66 -11.26 5.48 12.36
CA HIS A 66 -12.33 5.34 11.36
C HIS A 66 -11.91 4.38 10.26
N SER A 67 -12.60 3.25 10.15
CA SER A 67 -12.41 2.30 9.05
C SER A 67 -13.36 2.58 7.89
N ALA A 68 -12.83 2.48 6.66
CA ALA A 68 -13.65 2.55 5.45
C ALA A 68 -14.64 1.37 5.40
N LYS A 69 -15.92 1.66 5.18
CA LYS A 69 -16.99 0.67 5.08
C LYS A 69 -17.27 0.36 3.62
N PHE A 70 -17.07 -0.89 3.21
CA PHE A 70 -17.33 -1.34 1.84
C PHE A 70 -18.62 -2.16 1.78
N ILE A 71 -19.51 -1.84 0.84
CA ILE A 71 -20.65 -2.69 0.50
C ILE A 71 -20.16 -3.82 -0.41
N ARG A 72 -20.46 -5.07 -0.05
CA ARG A 72 -20.12 -6.26 -0.84
C ARG A 72 -21.41 -6.93 -1.30
N LEU A 73 -21.61 -6.98 -2.62
CA LEU A 73 -22.79 -7.62 -3.24
C LEU A 73 -22.63 -9.14 -3.40
N ARG A 74 -21.38 -9.63 -3.34
CA ARG A 74 -20.99 -11.04 -3.48
C ARG A 74 -19.94 -11.40 -2.43
N PRO A 75 -19.76 -12.70 -2.11
CA PRO A 75 -18.69 -13.16 -1.23
C PRO A 75 -17.30 -12.67 -1.68
N PRO A 76 -16.33 -12.52 -0.75
CA PRO A 76 -15.01 -11.99 -1.08
C PRO A 76 -14.17 -13.03 -1.86
N GLU A 77 -13.96 -12.77 -3.14
CA GLU A 77 -13.16 -13.60 -4.05
C GLU A 77 -11.72 -13.07 -4.20
N PHE A 78 -11.05 -12.71 -3.09
CA PHE A 78 -9.75 -12.02 -3.13
C PHE A 78 -8.71 -12.73 -4.02
N PHE A 79 -8.53 -14.04 -3.84
CA PHE A 79 -7.53 -14.81 -4.60
C PHE A 79 -7.90 -15.02 -6.06
N GLN A 80 -9.18 -15.08 -6.40
CA GLN A 80 -9.63 -15.13 -7.79
C GLN A 80 -9.33 -13.80 -8.49
N VAL A 81 -9.72 -12.68 -7.89
CA VAL A 81 -9.41 -11.34 -8.43
C VAL A 81 -7.91 -11.12 -8.55
N LEU A 82 -7.12 -11.57 -7.57
CA LEU A 82 -5.65 -11.48 -7.62
C LEU A 82 -5.08 -12.27 -8.81
N ARG A 83 -5.58 -13.51 -9.02
CA ARG A 83 -5.19 -14.38 -10.13
C ARG A 83 -5.51 -13.74 -11.48
N GLU A 84 -6.74 -13.25 -11.64
CA GLU A 84 -7.20 -12.62 -12.88
C GLU A 84 -6.42 -11.35 -13.20
N LYS A 85 -6.17 -10.49 -12.20
CA LYS A 85 -5.47 -9.21 -12.41
C LYS A 85 -3.97 -9.34 -12.64
N LEU A 86 -3.31 -10.29 -11.97
CA LEU A 86 -1.85 -10.46 -12.04
C LEU A 86 -1.41 -11.61 -12.96
N GLY A 87 -2.35 -12.37 -13.53
CA GLY A 87 -2.05 -13.54 -14.36
C GLY A 87 -1.37 -14.69 -13.59
N TRP A 88 -1.49 -14.73 -12.27
CA TRP A 88 -0.76 -15.69 -11.43
C TRP A 88 -1.19 -17.14 -11.69
N GLY A 89 -0.23 -17.99 -12.07
CA GLY A 89 -0.49 -19.41 -12.34
C GLY A 89 -1.31 -19.68 -13.60
N LEU A 90 -1.48 -18.68 -14.47
CA LEU A 90 -1.99 -18.88 -15.83
C LEU A 90 -0.81 -19.03 -16.80
N PRO A 91 -0.92 -19.87 -17.84
CA PRO A 91 0.06 -19.88 -18.91
C PRO A 91 0.15 -18.47 -19.53
N HIS A 92 1.36 -18.05 -19.90
CA HIS A 92 1.74 -16.69 -20.34
C HIS A 92 0.98 -16.10 -21.55
N ILE A 93 -0.06 -16.80 -22.03
CA ILE A 93 -0.83 -16.51 -23.24
C ILE A 93 -2.21 -15.89 -22.93
N ALA A 94 -2.71 -15.92 -21.69
CA ALA A 94 -4.04 -15.39 -21.40
C ALA A 94 -3.98 -13.94 -20.87
N LYS A 95 -4.17 -12.95 -21.76
CA LYS A 95 -4.72 -11.66 -21.29
C LYS A 95 -6.10 -11.95 -20.67
N PRO A 96 -6.41 -11.46 -19.46
CA PRO A 96 -7.73 -11.63 -18.90
C PRO A 96 -8.77 -10.91 -19.78
N THR A 97 -9.81 -11.63 -20.19
CA THR A 97 -10.97 -11.12 -20.94
C THR A 97 -11.85 -10.16 -20.12
N SER A 98 -11.50 -9.90 -18.87
CA SER A 98 -12.36 -9.23 -17.88
C SER A 98 -12.14 -7.72 -17.76
N VAL A 99 -11.38 -7.08 -18.64
CA VAL A 99 -11.28 -5.60 -18.69
C VAL A 99 -12.15 -5.08 -19.82
N GLU A 100 -13.46 -5.32 -19.74
CA GLU A 100 -14.42 -4.38 -20.29
C GLU A 100 -14.62 -3.29 -19.23
N LEU A 101 -13.92 -2.18 -19.42
CA LEU A 101 -14.27 -0.92 -18.77
C LEU A 101 -15.55 -0.39 -19.44
N PRO A 102 -16.51 0.18 -18.70
CA PRO A 102 -17.57 0.99 -19.31
C PRO A 102 -16.99 2.22 -20.02
#